data_AF-A0A1I6PXK2-F1
#
_entry.id   AF-A0A1I6PXK2-F1
#
_cell.length_a   1.000
_cell.length_b   1.000
_cell.length_c   1.000
_cell.angle_alpha   90.00
_cell.angle_beta   90.00
_cell.angle_gamma   90.00
#
_symmetry.space_group_name_H-M   'P 1'
#
loop_
_entity.id
_entity.type
_entity.pdbx_description
1 polymer ?
#
loop_
_entity_poly.entity_id
_entity_poly.type
_entity_poly.pdbx_seq_one_letter_code
_entity_poly.pdbx_strand_id
1 'polypeptide(L)'
;MTNTVLTLENYLNTPIKYYVKVNFNGFIDVTDSLGGVDVDVPFDFNIRLFYKYYNFKKGPAHLNGHEALAYVRMRKSDPRGDAGRNERQREVIQSLMKQSMSFNSIGKMDDILKAVGKNVSHNMKLSEMLELQSIYRSIPKKNMETLNFKGYDSNKNPQGLWYHYISDSERLRVSLELRKTLNLPLQTLDGKPYEEEIPEKPGSSSSEKSSSTTPQQPNSSTPATGNSTSSP
;
A
#
# COMPACT_ATOMS: atom_id res chain seq x y z
N MET A 1 -8.08 6.27 19.96
CA MET A 1 -7.71 5.76 18.62
C MET A 1 -6.40 6.43 18.19
N THR A 2 -5.46 5.70 17.60
CA THR A 2 -4.15 6.25 17.21
C THR A 2 -4.32 7.05 15.92
N ASN A 3 -4.06 8.36 15.94
CA ASN A 3 -4.22 9.28 14.81
C ASN A 3 -3.69 8.76 13.46
N THR A 4 -2.67 7.89 13.48
CA THR A 4 -2.11 7.24 12.29
C THR A 4 -3.12 6.40 11.51
N VAL A 5 -3.93 5.57 12.18
CA VAL A 5 -4.92 4.71 11.51
C VAL A 5 -5.95 5.57 10.80
N LEU A 6 -6.56 6.52 11.52
CA LEU A 6 -7.53 7.45 10.96
C LEU A 6 -6.95 8.29 9.80
N THR A 7 -5.69 8.72 9.93
CA THR A 7 -5.02 9.47 8.86
C THR A 7 -4.89 8.61 7.61
N LEU A 8 -4.48 7.34 7.73
CA LEU A 8 -4.34 6.45 6.58
C LEU A 8 -5.69 6.05 5.98
N GLU A 9 -6.70 5.77 6.80
CA GLU A 9 -8.05 5.46 6.34
C GLU A 9 -8.64 6.61 5.54
N ASN A 10 -8.51 7.86 6.03
CA ASN A 10 -8.93 9.05 5.30
C ASN A 10 -8.06 9.33 4.07
N TYR A 11 -6.74 9.07 4.16
CA TYR A 11 -5.81 9.32 3.06
C TYR A 11 -6.01 8.36 1.87
N LEU A 12 -6.42 7.12 2.15
CA LEU A 12 -6.62 6.08 1.14
C LEU A 12 -8.10 5.73 0.89
N ASN A 13 -9.04 6.36 1.60
CA ASN A 13 -10.44 5.97 1.63
C ASN A 13 -10.63 4.44 1.69
N THR A 14 -9.97 3.79 2.65
CA THR A 14 -9.96 2.32 2.78
C THR A 14 -9.90 1.95 4.26
N PRO A 15 -10.73 1.00 4.75
CA PRO A 15 -10.73 0.62 6.16
C PRO A 15 -9.48 -0.15 6.56
N ILE A 16 -8.97 0.11 7.77
CA ILE A 16 -7.85 -0.62 8.39
C ILE A 16 -8.39 -1.37 9.62
N LYS A 17 -8.65 -2.67 9.45
CA LYS A 17 -9.23 -3.51 10.51
C LYS A 17 -8.27 -3.75 11.67
N TYR A 18 -7.00 -4.01 11.38
CA TYR A 18 -6.00 -4.39 12.38
C TYR A 18 -4.74 -3.54 12.26
N TYR A 19 -4.10 -3.29 13.41
CA TYR A 19 -2.79 -2.65 13.48
C TYR A 19 -1.85 -3.39 14.41
N VAL A 20 -0.56 -3.25 14.14
CA VAL A 20 0.52 -3.58 15.06
C VAL A 20 1.44 -2.37 15.14
N LYS A 21 1.75 -1.93 16.36
CA LYS A 21 2.70 -0.86 16.66
C LYS A 21 3.80 -1.44 17.52
N VAL A 22 5.04 -1.21 17.14
CA VAL A 22 6.21 -1.77 17.81
C VAL A 22 7.27 -0.68 18.01
N ASN A 23 7.91 -0.68 19.19
CA ASN A 23 9.09 0.16 19.44
C ASN A 23 10.37 -0.64 19.14
N PHE A 24 11.56 -0.03 19.27
CA PHE A 24 12.81 -0.73 18.97
C PHE A 24 13.06 -1.96 19.84
N ASN A 25 12.73 -1.91 21.13
CA ASN A 25 12.88 -3.06 22.02
C ASN A 25 11.92 -4.18 21.61
N GLY A 26 10.66 -3.85 21.34
CA GLY A 26 9.67 -4.82 20.89
C GLY A 26 10.05 -5.47 19.56
N PHE A 27 10.68 -4.72 18.66
CA PHE A 27 11.17 -5.28 17.41
C PHE A 27 12.29 -6.30 17.65
N ILE A 28 13.24 -5.97 18.54
CA ILE A 28 14.31 -6.89 18.94
C ILE A 28 13.71 -8.14 19.61
N ASP A 29 12.86 -7.94 20.62
CA ASP A 29 12.24 -9.00 21.40
C ASP A 29 11.41 -9.96 20.52
N VAL A 30 10.60 -9.42 19.60
CA VAL A 30 9.81 -10.22 18.64
C VAL A 30 10.73 -11.04 17.75
N THR A 31 11.79 -10.42 17.21
CA THR A 31 12.72 -11.07 16.30
C THR A 31 13.45 -12.21 17.00
N ASP A 32 14.00 -11.96 18.19
CA ASP A 32 14.70 -12.97 18.98
C ASP A 32 13.76 -14.11 19.43
N SER A 33 12.52 -13.77 19.82
CA SER A 33 11.52 -14.78 20.22
C SER A 33 11.09 -15.69 19.07
N LEU A 34 11.16 -15.19 17.83
CA LEU A 34 10.91 -15.97 16.62
C LEU A 34 12.17 -16.74 16.17
N GLY A 35 13.31 -16.57 16.82
CA GLY A 35 14.56 -17.25 16.49
C GLY A 35 15.33 -16.57 15.36
N GLY A 36 15.21 -15.25 15.20
CA GLY A 36 15.91 -14.46 14.18
C GLY A 36 15.17 -14.31 12.85
N VAL A 37 15.84 -13.68 11.89
CA VAL A 37 15.33 -13.47 10.52
C VAL A 37 16.36 -13.82 9.47
N ASP A 38 15.90 -14.40 8.37
CA ASP A 38 16.72 -14.65 7.19
C ASP A 38 16.53 -13.49 6.20
N VAL A 39 17.63 -12.92 5.73
CA VAL A 39 17.65 -11.83 4.74
C VAL A 39 18.70 -12.12 3.66
N ASP A 40 18.58 -11.46 2.50
CA ASP A 40 19.62 -11.41 1.49
C ASP A 40 20.23 -10.00 1.43
N VAL A 41 21.40 -9.85 2.04
CA VAL A 41 22.07 -8.56 2.16
C VAL A 41 22.49 -8.08 0.77
N PRO A 42 22.03 -6.91 0.29
CA PRO A 42 22.22 -6.51 -1.11
C PRO A 42 23.66 -6.11 -1.46
N PHE A 43 24.43 -5.63 -0.48
CA PHE A 43 25.82 -5.19 -0.62
C PHE A 43 26.50 -5.13 0.75
N ASP A 44 27.83 -5.11 0.77
CA ASP A 44 28.60 -4.94 2.00
C ASP A 44 28.35 -3.55 2.60
N PHE A 45 28.03 -3.48 3.90
CA PHE A 45 27.95 -2.21 4.61
C PHE A 45 28.19 -2.36 6.11
N ASN A 46 28.61 -1.25 6.71
CA ASN A 46 28.78 -1.15 8.16
C ASN A 46 27.87 -0.05 8.70
N ILE A 47 27.36 -0.25 9.92
CA ILE A 47 26.54 0.74 10.62
C ILE A 47 26.88 0.73 12.11
N ARG A 48 26.88 1.92 12.71
CA ARG A 48 26.94 2.08 14.16
C ARG A 48 25.56 2.35 14.71
N LEU A 49 25.11 1.53 15.65
CA LEU A 49 23.83 1.70 16.35
C LEU A 49 24.04 1.50 17.85
N PHE A 50 23.52 2.43 18.66
CA PHE A 50 23.65 2.40 20.13
C PHE A 50 25.10 2.10 20.60
N TYR A 51 26.06 2.81 20.01
CA TYR A 51 27.50 2.68 20.26
C TYR A 51 28.17 1.36 19.80
N LYS A 52 27.43 0.40 19.27
CA LYS A 52 27.94 -0.87 18.71
C LYS A 52 28.06 -0.81 17.18
N TYR A 53 29.10 -1.43 16.64
CA TYR A 53 29.27 -1.60 15.19
C TYR A 53 28.65 -2.92 14.75
N TYR A 54 27.97 -2.88 13.60
CA TYR A 54 27.42 -4.02 12.90
C TYR A 54 27.97 -4.01 11.48
N ASN A 55 28.42 -5.17 11.02
CA ASN A 55 29.01 -5.35 9.70
C ASN A 55 28.18 -6.39 8.95
N PHE A 56 27.70 -6.03 7.77
CA PHE A 56 26.90 -6.89 6.91
C PHE A 56 27.69 -7.19 5.65
N LYS A 57 27.71 -8.46 5.28
CA LYS A 57 28.32 -8.97 4.05
C LYS A 57 27.24 -9.32 3.06
N LYS A 58 27.47 -9.00 1.79
CA LYS A 58 26.55 -9.31 0.70
C LYS A 58 26.21 -10.81 0.68
N GLY A 59 24.94 -11.11 0.47
CA GLY A 59 24.42 -12.46 0.38
C GLY A 59 23.51 -12.86 1.55
N PRO A 60 23.10 -14.14 1.61
CA PRO A 60 22.22 -14.66 2.65
C PRO A 60 22.83 -14.49 4.05
N ALA A 61 22.03 -14.00 4.98
CA ALA A 61 22.40 -13.84 6.37
C ALA A 61 21.23 -14.17 7.30
N HIS A 62 21.55 -14.76 8.45
CA HIS A 62 20.62 -14.96 9.54
C HIS A 62 20.93 -13.95 10.65
N LEU A 63 19.96 -13.11 11.01
CA LEU A 63 20.13 -11.97 11.91
C LEU A 63 19.33 -12.14 13.20
N ASN A 64 19.96 -11.89 14.34
CA ASN A 64 19.24 -11.70 15.61
C ASN A 64 18.53 -10.33 15.65
N GLY A 65 17.76 -10.04 16.69
CA GLY A 65 16.95 -8.82 16.80
C GLY A 65 17.77 -7.54 16.75
N HIS A 66 18.97 -7.51 17.34
CA HIS A 66 19.85 -6.35 17.31
C HIS A 66 20.44 -6.12 15.91
N GLU A 67 20.88 -7.19 15.24
CA GLU A 67 21.38 -7.15 13.86
C GLU A 67 20.27 -6.78 12.88
N ALA A 68 19.08 -7.36 13.01
CA ALA A 68 17.91 -7.03 12.21
C ALA A 68 17.54 -5.54 12.39
N LEU A 69 17.60 -5.01 13.61
CA LEU A 69 17.32 -3.60 13.87
C LEU A 69 18.38 -2.69 13.20
N ALA A 70 19.66 -3.06 13.28
CA ALA A 70 20.73 -2.35 12.59
C ALA A 70 20.56 -2.41 11.06
N TYR A 71 20.18 -3.58 10.53
CA TYR A 71 19.92 -3.82 9.12
C TYR A 71 18.80 -2.92 8.59
N VAL A 72 17.64 -2.86 9.26
CA VAL A 72 16.50 -2.05 8.79
C VAL A 72 16.64 -0.54 9.03
N ARG A 73 17.57 -0.12 9.90
CA ARG A 73 17.83 1.30 10.19
C ARG A 73 18.88 1.93 9.30
N MET A 74 19.66 1.13 8.58
CA MET A 74 20.65 1.65 7.64
C MET A 74 19.98 2.46 6.52
N ARG A 75 20.55 3.64 6.21
CA ARG A 75 20.05 4.54 5.15
C ARG A 75 21.19 5.16 4.36
N LYS A 76 22.17 5.75 5.06
CA LYS A 76 23.23 6.57 4.42
C LYS A 76 24.17 5.75 3.51
N SER A 77 24.35 4.47 3.82
CA SER A 77 25.19 3.57 3.03
C SER A 77 24.42 2.91 1.89
N ASP A 78 23.10 3.14 1.79
CA ASP A 78 22.28 2.58 0.73
C ASP A 78 22.30 3.50 -0.48
N PRO A 79 22.74 3.04 -1.67
CA PRO A 79 22.74 3.86 -2.88
C PRO A 79 21.32 4.28 -3.29
N ARG A 80 20.28 3.61 -2.77
CA ARG A 80 18.86 3.92 -2.99
C ARG A 80 18.24 4.68 -1.81
N GLY A 81 19.04 5.07 -0.83
CA GLY A 81 18.61 5.86 0.33
C GLY A 81 17.41 5.27 1.07
N ASP A 82 16.33 6.04 1.19
CA ASP A 82 15.13 5.63 1.93
C ASP A 82 14.36 4.50 1.24
N ALA A 83 14.37 4.45 -0.10
CA ALA A 83 13.71 3.40 -0.85
C ALA A 83 14.33 2.03 -0.53
N GLY A 84 15.66 1.94 -0.53
CA GLY A 84 16.37 0.71 -0.14
C GLY A 84 16.15 0.32 1.32
N ARG A 85 15.96 1.31 2.21
CA ARG A 85 15.57 1.06 3.60
C ARG A 85 14.15 0.47 3.71
N ASN A 86 13.20 0.99 2.95
CA ASN A 86 11.82 0.47 2.93
C ASN A 86 11.77 -0.96 2.41
N GLU A 87 12.60 -1.30 1.42
CA GLU A 87 12.73 -2.68 0.93
C GLU A 87 13.27 -3.62 2.00
N ARG A 88 14.33 -3.25 2.72
CA ARG A 88 14.88 -4.06 3.82
C ARG A 88 13.88 -4.24 4.96
N GLN A 89 13.12 -3.20 5.30
CA GLN A 89 12.02 -3.32 6.27
C GLN A 89 10.96 -4.31 5.82
N ARG A 90 10.56 -4.27 4.55
CA ARG A 90 9.60 -5.22 3.97
C ARG A 90 10.12 -6.65 3.98
N GLU A 91 11.37 -6.86 3.56
CA GLU A 91 12.04 -8.17 3.58
C GLU A 91 12.03 -8.77 4.99
N VAL A 92 12.43 -7.99 5.99
CA VAL A 92 12.44 -8.44 7.39
C VAL A 92 11.02 -8.76 7.88
N ILE A 93 10.02 -7.93 7.57
CA ILE A 93 8.62 -8.23 7.93
C ILE A 93 8.15 -9.54 7.28
N GLN A 94 8.47 -9.77 6.00
CA GLN A 94 8.14 -11.01 5.30
C GLN A 94 8.84 -12.23 5.91
N SER A 95 10.11 -12.10 6.31
CA SER A 95 10.83 -13.17 7.01
C SER A 95 10.21 -13.46 8.37
N LEU A 96 9.87 -12.43 9.17
CA LEU A 96 9.19 -12.60 10.47
C LEU A 96 7.82 -13.25 10.30
N MET A 97 7.06 -12.86 9.27
CA MET A 97 5.80 -13.50 8.93
C MET A 97 6.02 -14.99 8.63
N LYS A 98 6.95 -15.33 7.74
CA LYS A 98 7.29 -16.73 7.42
C LYS A 98 7.71 -17.52 8.67
N GLN A 99 8.52 -16.93 9.53
CA GLN A 99 8.99 -17.57 10.75
C GLN A 99 7.85 -17.80 11.75
N SER A 100 6.95 -16.83 11.89
CA SER A 100 5.74 -17.00 12.72
C SER A 100 4.81 -18.09 12.18
N MET A 101 4.83 -18.40 10.87
CA MET A 101 4.10 -19.54 10.29
C MET A 101 4.74 -20.90 10.62
N SER A 102 5.95 -20.98 11.18
CA SER A 102 6.56 -22.26 11.55
C SER A 102 6.02 -22.80 12.89
N PHE A 103 5.47 -21.92 13.73
CA PHE A 103 4.92 -22.28 15.04
C PHE A 103 3.43 -22.59 14.92
N ASN A 104 3.08 -23.86 15.06
CA ASN A 104 1.69 -24.36 14.95
C ASN A 104 0.94 -24.39 16.29
N SER A 105 1.52 -23.91 17.40
CA SER A 105 0.89 -23.99 18.72
C SER A 105 0.47 -22.63 19.26
N ILE A 106 -0.76 -22.58 19.76
CA ILE A 106 -1.36 -21.42 20.45
C ILE A 106 -0.48 -20.96 21.61
N GLY A 107 0.13 -21.91 22.34
CA GLY A 107 1.02 -21.62 23.46
C GLY A 107 2.24 -20.79 23.07
N LYS A 108 2.87 -21.07 21.92
CA LYS A 108 4.04 -20.30 21.47
C LYS A 108 3.69 -18.86 21.10
N MET A 109 2.52 -18.63 20.52
CA MET A 109 2.06 -17.27 20.22
C MET A 109 1.78 -16.48 21.51
N ASP A 110 1.14 -17.11 22.51
CA ASP A 110 0.91 -16.49 23.82
C ASP A 110 2.22 -16.17 24.55
N ASP A 111 3.20 -17.09 24.50
CA ASP A 111 4.55 -16.86 25.06
C ASP A 111 5.24 -15.66 24.40
N ILE A 112 5.18 -15.55 23.07
CA ILE A 112 5.74 -14.42 22.32
C ILE A 112 5.05 -13.12 22.73
N LEU A 113 3.71 -13.10 22.78
CA LEU A 113 2.94 -11.91 23.17
C LEU A 113 3.26 -11.45 24.60
N LYS A 114 3.45 -12.41 25.52
CA LYS A 114 3.88 -12.12 26.90
C LYS A 114 5.31 -11.58 26.95
N ALA A 115 6.23 -12.16 26.17
CA ALA A 115 7.62 -11.73 26.13
C ALA A 115 7.78 -10.31 25.61
N VAL A 116 7.04 -9.95 24.55
CA VAL A 116 7.11 -8.62 23.94
C VAL A 116 6.28 -7.60 24.71
N GLY A 117 5.31 -8.07 25.50
CA GLY A 117 4.59 -7.33 26.53
C GLY A 117 4.17 -5.92 26.09
N LYS A 118 4.63 -4.90 26.83
CA LYS A 118 4.31 -3.49 26.58
C LYS A 118 5.01 -2.85 25.38
N ASN A 119 5.96 -3.56 24.74
CA ASN A 119 6.73 -3.03 23.62
C ASN A 119 6.00 -3.18 22.27
N VAL A 120 4.92 -3.97 22.24
CA VAL A 120 4.03 -4.14 21.10
C VAL A 120 2.62 -3.74 21.51
N SER A 121 1.91 -3.02 20.64
CA SER A 121 0.48 -2.71 20.79
C SER A 121 -0.26 -3.18 19.55
N HIS A 122 -1.36 -3.90 19.73
CA HIS A 122 -2.24 -4.35 18.65
C HIS A 122 -3.69 -4.31 19.10
N ASN A 123 -4.63 -4.42 18.15
CA ASN A 123 -6.06 -4.57 18.42
C ASN A 123 -6.61 -5.97 18.08
N MET A 124 -5.76 -6.91 17.68
CA MET A 124 -6.15 -8.29 17.35
C MET A 124 -6.33 -9.16 18.60
N LYS A 125 -7.35 -10.02 18.60
CA LYS A 125 -7.46 -11.16 19.52
C LYS A 125 -6.54 -12.29 19.07
N LEU A 126 -6.15 -13.17 20.00
CA LEU A 126 -5.33 -14.34 19.69
C LEU A 126 -5.96 -15.23 18.60
N SER A 127 -7.28 -15.43 18.64
CA SER A 127 -8.01 -16.19 17.62
C SER A 127 -7.91 -15.56 16.23
N GLU A 128 -7.98 -14.22 16.13
CA GLU A 128 -7.87 -13.49 14.87
C GLU A 128 -6.44 -13.57 14.32
N MET A 129 -5.42 -13.56 15.18
CA MET A 129 -4.03 -13.77 14.76
C MET A 129 -3.83 -15.16 14.16
N LEU A 130 -4.41 -16.20 14.76
CA LEU A 130 -4.35 -17.58 14.26
C LEU A 130 -5.10 -17.74 12.93
N GLU A 131 -6.25 -17.07 12.79
CA GLU A 131 -7.00 -17.03 11.53
C GLU A 131 -6.18 -16.35 10.43
N LEU A 132 -5.59 -15.19 10.70
CA LEU A 132 -4.69 -14.49 9.77
C LEU A 132 -3.47 -15.34 9.40
N GLN A 133 -2.92 -16.08 10.35
CA GLN A 133 -1.83 -17.03 10.12
C GLN A 133 -2.26 -18.13 9.12
N SER A 134 -3.44 -18.71 9.32
CA SER A 134 -4.01 -19.72 8.43
C SER A 134 -4.25 -19.20 7.01
N ILE A 135 -4.84 -18.00 6.89
CA ILE A 135 -5.06 -17.32 5.61
C ILE A 135 -3.73 -17.04 4.91
N TYR A 136 -2.73 -16.51 5.62
CA TYR A 136 -1.43 -16.23 5.02
C TYR A 136 -0.75 -17.48 4.48
N ARG A 137 -0.84 -18.62 5.19
CA ARG A 137 -0.28 -19.91 4.71
C ARG A 137 -0.96 -20.42 3.43
N SER A 138 -2.24 -20.11 3.22
CA SER A 138 -2.99 -20.58 2.05
C SER A 138 -2.80 -19.70 0.81
N ILE A 139 -2.33 -18.46 0.96
CA ILE A 139 -2.07 -17.54 -0.14
C ILE A 139 -0.77 -17.96 -0.86
N PRO A 140 -0.82 -18.29 -2.17
CA PRO A 140 0.39 -18.52 -2.95
C PRO A 140 1.26 -17.26 -2.98
N LYS A 141 2.58 -17.39 -2.80
CA LYS A 141 3.51 -16.24 -2.83
C LYS A 141 3.39 -15.37 -4.09
N LYS A 142 3.09 -15.98 -5.24
CA LYS A 142 2.88 -15.28 -6.51
C LYS A 142 1.67 -14.34 -6.52
N ASN A 143 0.74 -14.52 -5.58
CA ASN A 143 -0.44 -13.68 -5.40
C ASN A 143 -0.21 -12.58 -4.35
N MET A 144 1.01 -12.49 -3.77
CA MET A 144 1.38 -11.40 -2.88
C MET A 144 1.94 -10.25 -3.71
N GLU A 145 1.22 -9.13 -3.70
CA GLU A 145 1.62 -7.94 -4.43
C GLU A 145 2.10 -6.85 -3.47
N THR A 146 2.96 -5.97 -3.99
CA THR A 146 3.44 -4.79 -3.28
C THR A 146 3.06 -3.56 -4.08
N LEU A 147 2.22 -2.71 -3.48
CA LEU A 147 1.93 -1.39 -4.00
C LEU A 147 2.93 -0.38 -3.41
N ASN A 148 3.57 0.39 -4.29
CA ASN A 148 4.41 1.52 -3.89
C ASN A 148 3.75 2.80 -4.40
N PHE A 149 3.79 3.86 -3.59
CA PHE A 149 3.43 5.19 -4.06
C PHE A 149 4.50 5.73 -4.99
N LYS A 150 4.06 6.30 -6.11
CA LYS A 150 4.89 7.14 -6.97
C LYS A 150 4.80 8.59 -6.50
N GLY A 151 5.94 9.24 -6.43
CA GLY A 151 6.02 10.60 -5.94
C GLY A 151 7.39 11.20 -6.18
N TYR A 152 7.57 12.42 -5.69
CA TYR A 152 8.86 13.10 -5.76
C TYR A 152 9.18 13.78 -4.44
N ASP A 153 10.46 13.84 -4.11
CA ASP A 153 10.93 14.54 -2.92
C ASP A 153 11.13 16.02 -3.22
N SER A 154 10.68 16.89 -2.32
CA SER A 154 10.95 18.32 -2.40
C SER A 154 11.00 18.93 -1.01
N ASN A 155 11.91 19.88 -0.82
CA ASN A 155 12.00 20.73 0.36
C ASN A 155 11.63 22.19 0.06
N LYS A 156 11.01 22.44 -1.10
CA LYS A 156 10.55 23.77 -1.54
C LYS A 156 9.27 24.18 -0.80
N ASN A 157 9.41 24.42 0.50
CA ASN A 157 8.38 25.00 1.36
C ASN A 157 9.03 26.03 2.30
N PRO A 158 8.24 26.95 2.89
CA PRO A 158 8.78 28.01 3.75
C PRO A 158 9.65 27.53 4.91
N GLN A 159 9.44 26.28 5.38
CA GLN A 159 10.15 25.68 6.49
C GLN A 159 11.40 24.88 6.07
N GLY A 160 11.64 24.71 4.77
CA GLY A 160 12.76 23.91 4.24
C GLY A 160 12.69 22.42 4.58
N LEU A 161 11.52 21.91 4.99
CA LEU A 161 11.33 20.52 5.41
C LEU A 161 11.24 19.59 4.20
N TRP A 162 11.87 18.42 4.27
CA TRP A 162 11.76 17.42 3.20
C TRP A 162 10.42 16.71 3.24
N TYR A 163 9.66 16.77 2.15
CA TYR A 163 8.42 16.03 1.94
C TYR A 163 8.52 15.11 0.73
N HIS A 164 7.87 13.96 0.82
CA HIS A 164 7.57 13.11 -0.33
C HIS A 164 6.16 13.46 -0.82
N TYR A 165 6.07 14.07 -2.00
CA TYR A 165 4.81 14.52 -2.60
C TYR A 165 4.21 13.39 -3.44
N ILE A 166 2.95 13.06 -3.15
CA ILE A 166 2.16 12.06 -3.87
C ILE A 166 0.93 12.77 -4.42
N SER A 167 0.73 12.68 -5.73
CA SER A 167 -0.44 13.27 -6.41
C SER A 167 -1.74 12.55 -6.05
N ASP A 168 -2.87 13.25 -6.11
CA ASP A 168 -4.18 12.65 -5.84
C ASP A 168 -4.54 11.53 -6.85
N SER A 169 -4.08 11.62 -8.10
CA SER A 169 -4.25 10.53 -9.08
C SER A 169 -3.54 9.25 -8.65
N GLU A 170 -2.29 9.36 -8.18
CA GLU A 170 -1.55 8.22 -7.64
C GLU A 170 -2.16 7.68 -6.34
N ARG A 171 -2.63 8.56 -5.46
CA ARG A 171 -3.36 8.14 -4.25
C ARG A 171 -4.64 7.39 -4.61
N LEU A 172 -5.40 7.90 -5.59
CA LEU A 172 -6.61 7.26 -6.08
C LEU A 172 -6.29 5.90 -6.69
N ARG A 173 -5.22 5.77 -7.50
CA ARG A 173 -4.77 4.48 -8.02
C ARG A 173 -4.55 3.47 -6.90
N VAL A 174 -3.76 3.82 -5.87
CA VAL A 174 -3.50 2.92 -4.74
C VAL A 174 -4.77 2.60 -3.95
N SER A 175 -5.64 3.58 -3.73
CA SER A 175 -6.94 3.39 -3.09
C SER A 175 -7.80 2.37 -3.83
N LEU A 176 -7.95 2.51 -5.14
CA LEU A 176 -8.75 1.60 -5.97
C LEU A 176 -8.20 0.18 -5.97
N GLU A 177 -6.88 0.00 -6.06
CA GLU A 177 -6.24 -1.33 -5.97
C GLU A 177 -6.51 -2.01 -4.62
N LEU A 178 -6.41 -1.26 -3.51
CA LEU A 178 -6.72 -1.78 -2.18
C LEU A 178 -8.20 -2.15 -2.04
N ARG A 179 -9.12 -1.29 -2.51
CA ARG A 179 -10.56 -1.55 -2.45
C ARG A 179 -10.94 -2.77 -3.29
N LYS A 180 -10.36 -2.92 -4.48
CA LYS A 180 -10.52 -4.11 -5.33
C LYS A 180 -10.03 -5.38 -4.62
N THR A 181 -8.84 -5.34 -4.02
CA THR A 181 -8.26 -6.47 -3.27
C THR A 181 -9.13 -6.87 -2.06
N LEU A 182 -9.73 -5.88 -1.39
CA LEU A 182 -10.61 -6.08 -0.24
C LEU A 182 -12.07 -6.38 -0.63
N ASN A 183 -12.37 -6.48 -1.93
CA ASN A 183 -13.72 -6.68 -2.45
C ASN A 183 -14.72 -5.62 -1.93
N LEU A 184 -14.28 -4.35 -1.90
CA LEU A 184 -15.06 -3.18 -1.51
C LEU A 184 -15.57 -2.43 -2.76
N PRO A 185 -16.70 -1.70 -2.68
CA PRO A 185 -17.16 -0.85 -3.78
C PRO A 185 -16.09 0.14 -4.21
N LEU A 186 -15.86 0.32 -5.52
CA LEU A 186 -14.89 1.29 -6.00
C LEU A 186 -15.38 2.72 -5.74
N GLN A 187 -14.51 3.55 -5.17
CA GLN A 187 -14.84 4.92 -4.77
C GLN A 187 -13.66 5.86 -5.01
N THR A 188 -13.96 7.13 -5.26
CA THR A 188 -13.00 8.22 -5.25
C THR A 188 -12.48 8.49 -3.83
N LEU A 189 -11.44 9.33 -3.69
CA LEU A 189 -10.86 9.67 -2.38
C LEU A 189 -11.84 10.42 -1.46
N ASP A 190 -12.85 11.10 -2.02
CA ASP A 190 -13.95 11.77 -1.30
C ASP A 190 -15.20 10.89 -1.14
N GLY A 191 -15.12 9.60 -1.49
CA GLY A 191 -16.17 8.61 -1.19
C GLY A 191 -17.30 8.50 -2.22
N LYS A 192 -17.22 9.18 -3.36
CA LYS A 192 -18.20 9.04 -4.45
C LYS A 192 -17.97 7.72 -5.20
N PRO A 193 -19.00 7.08 -5.77
CA PRO A 193 -18.83 5.92 -6.63
C PRO A 193 -17.81 6.19 -7.74
N TYR A 194 -16.92 5.23 -7.99
CA TYR A 194 -15.97 5.27 -9.09
C TYR A 194 -16.39 4.23 -10.14
N GLU A 195 -16.69 4.68 -11.34
CA GLU A 195 -16.92 3.83 -12.50
C GLU A 195 -15.59 3.73 -13.26
N GLU A 196 -15.08 2.51 -13.45
CA GLU A 196 -13.96 2.30 -14.38
C GLU A 196 -14.46 2.73 -15.77
N GLU A 197 -13.83 3.73 -16.38
CA GLU A 197 -14.04 4.01 -17.80
C GLU A 197 -13.63 2.75 -18.56
N ILE A 198 -14.60 1.93 -18.95
CA ILE A 198 -14.39 0.87 -19.92
C ILE A 198 -14.01 1.59 -21.21
N PRO A 199 -12.81 1.41 -21.77
CA PRO A 199 -12.54 1.98 -23.08
C PRO A 199 -13.57 1.40 -24.04
N GLU A 200 -14.45 2.26 -24.56
CA GLU A 200 -15.41 1.87 -25.59
C GLU A 200 -14.64 1.15 -26.68
N LYS A 201 -15.01 -0.10 -26.93
CA LYS A 201 -14.54 -0.87 -28.07
C LYS A 201 -14.92 -0.05 -29.32
N PRO A 202 -13.97 0.40 -30.17
CA PRO A 202 -14.33 1.16 -31.35
C PRO A 202 -15.06 0.22 -32.30
N GLY A 203 -16.37 0.44 -32.46
CA GLY A 203 -17.19 -0.23 -33.46
C GLY A 203 -18.29 -1.12 -32.88
N SER A 204 -19.43 -0.51 -32.57
CA SER A 204 -20.74 -1.13 -32.78
C SER A 204 -21.75 -0.03 -33.09
N SER A 205 -21.72 0.41 -34.34
CA SER A 205 -22.88 1.08 -34.94
C SER A 205 -24.00 0.04 -35.02
N SER A 206 -25.09 0.27 -34.30
CA SER A 206 -26.40 -0.27 -34.65
C SER A 206 -27.37 0.88 -34.76
N SER A 207 -27.48 1.38 -35.97
CA SER A 207 -28.64 2.08 -36.48
C SER A 207 -29.90 1.23 -36.25
N GLU A 208 -30.87 1.75 -35.52
CA GLU A 208 -32.27 1.39 -35.73
C GLU A 208 -33.15 2.63 -35.54
N LYS A 209 -33.53 3.18 -36.68
CA LYS A 209 -34.45 4.28 -36.85
C LYS A 209 -35.83 3.65 -37.06
N SER A 210 -36.63 3.53 -36.00
CA SER A 210 -38.04 3.19 -36.14
C SER A 210 -38.87 4.46 -36.15
N SER A 211 -39.27 4.83 -37.37
CA SER A 211 -40.30 5.82 -37.69
C SER A 211 -41.68 5.26 -37.37
N SER A 212 -42.47 5.98 -36.57
CA SER A 212 -43.94 5.86 -36.58
C SER A 212 -44.55 7.24 -36.84
N THR A 213 -45.23 7.27 -37.98
CA THR A 213 -45.96 8.35 -38.63
C THR A 213 -47.17 8.84 -37.83
N THR A 214 -47.37 10.16 -37.75
CA THR A 214 -48.71 10.78 -37.61
C THR A 214 -48.82 11.91 -38.63
N PRO A 215 -49.83 11.91 -39.53
CA PRO A 215 -50.03 12.99 -40.48
C PRO A 215 -51.09 13.98 -40.00
N GLN A 216 -50.78 15.28 -40.05
CA GLN A 216 -51.79 16.31 -40.31
C GLN A 216 -51.18 17.51 -41.02
N GLN A 217 -51.90 17.94 -42.05
CA GLN A 217 -51.53 18.83 -43.14
C GLN A 217 -52.16 20.24 -42.88
N PRO A 218 -52.18 21.19 -43.84
CA PRO A 218 -51.22 22.27 -44.10
C PRO A 218 -51.78 23.69 -43.85
N ASN A 219 -50.90 24.71 -43.90
CA ASN A 219 -51.07 25.99 -44.64
C ASN A 219 -49.92 26.96 -44.27
N SER A 220 -48.99 27.28 -45.17
CA SER A 220 -49.03 28.22 -46.31
C SER A 220 -48.60 29.66 -45.94
N SER A 221 -47.39 30.08 -46.34
CA SER A 221 -47.10 31.37 -47.03
C SER A 221 -45.59 31.66 -47.17
N THR A 222 -45.10 31.54 -48.41
CA THR A 222 -44.33 32.49 -49.25
C THR A 222 -43.01 33.17 -48.76
N PRO A 223 -42.04 33.47 -49.66
CA PRO A 223 -40.60 33.61 -49.36
C PRO A 223 -40.03 35.04 -49.54
N ALA A 224 -38.79 35.26 -49.09
CA ALA A 224 -37.87 36.33 -49.55
C ALA A 224 -36.47 36.12 -48.92
N THR A 225 -35.46 35.63 -49.67
CA THR A 225 -34.35 36.37 -50.32
C THR A 225 -33.37 37.09 -49.39
N GLY A 226 -32.07 36.76 -49.50
CA GLY A 226 -30.98 37.63 -49.03
C GLY A 226 -29.61 36.98 -48.85
N ASN A 227 -28.82 36.94 -49.93
CA ASN A 227 -27.35 36.98 -50.00
C ASN A 227 -26.69 37.85 -48.89
N SER A 228 -25.40 37.81 -48.52
CA SER A 228 -24.16 37.12 -48.87
C SER A 228 -23.05 37.80 -48.03
N THR A 229 -21.86 37.19 -47.89
CA THR A 229 -20.53 37.82 -47.60
C THR A 229 -20.34 38.53 -46.25
N SER A 230 -19.19 38.58 -45.56
CA SER A 230 -17.82 38.08 -45.71
C SER A 230 -17.07 38.40 -44.40
N SER A 231 -16.05 37.60 -44.08
CA SER A 231 -14.90 37.82 -43.17
C SER A 231 -14.26 39.23 -43.25
N PRO A 232 -13.31 39.61 -42.36
CA PRO A 232 -12.48 38.80 -41.44
C PRO A 232 -12.54 39.13 -39.95
#